data_AF-K1YA84-F1
#
_entry.id   AF-K1YA84-F1
#
_cell.length_a   1.000
_cell.length_b   1.000
_cell.length_c   1.000
_cell.angle_alpha   90.00
_cell.angle_beta   90.00
_cell.angle_gamma   90.00
#
_symmetry.space_group_name_H-M   'P 1'
#
loop_
_entity.id
_entity.type
_entity.pdbx_description
1 polymer ?
#
loop_
_entity_poly.entity_id
_entity_poly.type
_entity_poly.pdbx_seq_one_letter_code
_entity_poly.pdbx_strand_id
1 'polypeptide(L)'
;MESPAIRTQWHNEAFHKLMQDGKATIDQNKRAEIYRKAQQLMYDECPVIPVAHSIVMNPSSKKVQNFKLHPTASIRMKSVWLQ
;
A
#
# COMPACT_ATOMS: atom_id res chain seq x y z
N MET A 1 -5.12 16.50 17.62
CA MET A 1 -5.06 17.34 16.41
C MET A 1 -5.10 16.42 15.22
N GLU A 2 -6.01 16.68 14.28
CA GLU A 2 -6.15 15.88 13.05
C GLU A 2 -4.91 16.02 12.18
N SER A 3 -4.50 14.93 11.54
CA SER A 3 -3.31 14.95 10.68
C SER A 3 -3.63 15.71 9.38
N PRO A 4 -2.81 16.70 8.98
CA PRO A 4 -3.01 17.42 7.71
C PRO A 4 -2.87 16.51 6.48
N ALA A 5 -2.37 15.28 6.65
CA ALA A 5 -2.27 14.29 5.58
C ALA A 5 -3.62 13.61 5.24
N ILE A 6 -4.65 13.71 6.08
CA ILE A 6 -5.95 13.08 5.86
C ILE A 6 -6.90 14.09 5.21
N ARG A 7 -7.00 14.07 3.88
CA ARG A 7 -7.79 15.05 3.12
C ARG A 7 -9.29 15.05 3.46
N THR A 8 -9.83 13.90 3.87
CA THR A 8 -11.24 13.77 4.24
C THR A 8 -11.54 14.23 5.66
N GLN A 9 -10.52 14.55 6.46
CA GLN A 9 -10.61 14.88 7.88
C GLN A 9 -11.34 13.80 8.71
N TRP A 10 -11.49 12.59 8.16
CA TRP A 10 -12.17 11.51 8.87
C TRP A 10 -11.36 11.07 10.09
N HIS A 11 -12.05 10.96 11.22
CA HIS A 11 -11.48 10.55 12.49
C HIS A 11 -12.32 9.44 13.11
N ASN A 12 -11.67 8.33 13.47
CA ASN A 12 -12.30 7.19 14.12
C ASN A 12 -11.33 6.56 15.13
N GLU A 13 -11.72 6.53 16.40
CA GLU A 13 -10.87 6.03 17.49
C GLU A 13 -10.60 4.52 17.38
N ALA A 14 -11.60 3.74 16.98
CA ALA A 14 -11.47 2.30 16.80
C ALA A 14 -10.51 1.97 15.65
N PHE A 15 -10.62 2.69 14.53
CA PHE A 15 -9.67 2.58 13.42
C PHE A 15 -8.25 2.94 13.87
N HIS A 16 -8.10 4.03 14.60
CA HIS A 16 -6.80 4.47 15.10
C HIS A 16 -6.15 3.40 16.01
N LYS A 17 -6.93 2.81 16.91
CA LYS A 17 -6.47 1.71 17.76
C LYS A 17 -6.01 0.51 16.95
N LEU A 18 -6.78 0.08 15.95
CA LEU A 18 -6.40 -1.01 15.05
C LEU A 18 -5.07 -0.72 14.32
N MET A 19 -4.84 0.53 13.89
CA MET A 19 -3.56 0.92 13.26
C MET A 19 -2.38 0.83 14.23
N GLN A 20 -2.56 1.25 15.49
CA GLN A 20 -1.52 1.13 16.52
C GLN A 20 -1.21 -0.33 16.85
N ASP A 21 -2.25 -1.15 17.07
CA ASP A 21 -2.11 -2.57 17.39
C ASP A 21 -1.42 -3.34 16.24
N GLY A 22 -1.80 -3.05 15.00
CA GLY A 22 -1.18 -3.63 13.82
C GLY A 22 0.30 -3.28 13.70
N LYS A 23 0.68 -2.03 14.02
CA LYS A 23 2.08 -1.57 14.02
C LYS A 23 2.93 -2.28 15.10
N ALA A 24 2.35 -2.53 16.28
CA ALA A 24 3.05 -3.18 17.39
C ALA A 24 3.14 -4.73 17.23
N THR A 25 2.31 -5.33 16.38
CA THR A 25 2.23 -6.78 16.21
C THR A 25 3.32 -7.32 15.28
N ILE A 26 4.19 -8.19 15.80
CA ILE A 26 5.29 -8.84 15.04
C ILE A 26 4.77 -9.97 14.15
N ASP A 27 3.88 -10.82 14.70
CA ASP A 27 3.32 -11.97 13.98
C ASP A 27 2.54 -11.51 12.75
N GLN A 28 2.92 -12.03 11.57
CA GLN A 28 2.38 -11.57 10.30
C GLN A 28 0.90 -11.92 10.13
N ASN A 29 0.46 -13.09 10.63
CA ASN A 29 -0.91 -13.55 10.47
C ASN A 29 -1.85 -12.72 11.35
N LYS A 30 -1.48 -12.51 12.62
CA LYS A 30 -2.21 -11.64 13.54
C LYS A 30 -2.27 -10.20 13.03
N ARG A 31 -1.16 -9.67 12.51
CA ARG A 31 -1.13 -8.33 11.91
C ARG A 31 -2.06 -8.22 10.70
N ALA A 32 -2.11 -9.25 9.85
CA ALA A 32 -3.03 -9.28 8.72
C ALA A 32 -4.51 -9.27 9.15
N GLU A 33 -4.87 -10.00 10.20
CA GLU A 33 -6.24 -9.98 10.75
C GLU A 33 -6.64 -8.62 11.29
N ILE A 34 -5.74 -7.93 12.00
CA ILE A 34 -5.98 -6.56 12.50
C ILE A 34 -6.26 -5.61 11.33
N TYR A 35 -5.44 -5.64 10.28
CA TYR A 35 -5.63 -4.77 9.13
C TYR A 35 -6.89 -5.09 8.32
N ARG A 36 -7.32 -6.35 8.24
CA ARG A 36 -8.62 -6.70 7.63
C ARG A 36 -9.78 -6.06 8.38
N LYS A 37 -9.77 -6.10 9.72
CA LYS A 37 -10.81 -5.44 10.54
C LYS A 37 -10.83 -3.94 10.31
N ALA A 38 -9.66 -3.31 10.20
CA ALA A 38 -9.56 -1.88 9.93
C ALA A 38 -10.09 -1.52 8.53
N GLN A 39 -9.77 -2.33 7.51
CA GLN A 39 -10.28 -2.15 6.15
C GLN A 39 -11.81 -2.30 6.09
N GLN A 40 -12.37 -3.26 6.83
CA GLN A 40 -13.83 -3.42 6.92
C GLN A 40 -14.48 -2.19 7.55
N LEU A 41 -13.97 -1.71 8.69
CA LEU A 41 -14.49 -0.51 9.35
C LEU A 41 -14.45 0.71 8.42
N MET A 42 -13.35 0.90 7.70
CA MET A 42 -13.24 1.99 6.71
C MET A 42 -14.24 1.81 5.56
N TYR A 43 -14.49 0.58 5.11
CA TYR A 43 -15.49 0.32 4.08
C TYR A 43 -16.91 0.65 4.57
N ASP A 44 -17.26 0.24 5.79
CA ASP A 44 -18.57 0.43 6.39
C ASP A 44 -18.90 1.92 6.62
N GLU A 45 -17.91 2.72 7.02
CA GLU A 45 -18.07 4.17 7.22
C GLU A 45 -17.92 5.00 5.93
N CYS A 46 -17.39 4.39 4.86
CA CYS A 46 -17.19 5.02 3.55
C CYS A 46 -16.59 6.45 3.59
N PRO A 47 -15.51 6.72 4.36
CA PRO A 47 -14.88 8.04 4.39
C PRO A 47 -14.15 8.34 3.07
N VAL A 48 -13.79 7.30 2.32
CA VAL A 48 -13.21 7.34 0.98
C VAL A 48 -13.89 6.29 0.11
N ILE A 49 -13.95 6.53 -1.20
CA ILE A 49 -14.41 5.53 -2.17
C ILE A 49 -13.18 5.08 -2.98
N PRO A 50 -12.67 3.85 -2.76
CA PRO A 50 -11.60 3.29 -3.58
C PRO A 50 -12.11 3.08 -5.01
N VAL A 51 -11.49 3.74 -6.00
CA VAL A 51 -11.93 3.66 -7.41
C VAL A 51 -11.24 2.53 -8.16
N ALA A 52 -9.91 2.45 -8.08
CA ALA A 52 -9.13 1.49 -8.87
C ALA A 52 -7.72 1.25 -8.28
N HIS A 53 -7.11 0.13 -8.68
CA HIS A 53 -5.68 -0.15 -8.54
C HIS A 53 -5.07 -0.29 -9.94
N SER A 54 -4.08 0.54 -10.27
CA SER A 54 -3.52 0.59 -11.62
C SER A 54 -2.58 -0.58 -11.93
N ILE A 55 -2.64 -1.09 -13.16
CA ILE A 55 -1.63 -2.01 -13.70
C ILE A 55 -0.41 -1.19 -14.12
N VAL A 56 0.75 -1.54 -13.56
CA VAL A 56 2.01 -0.90 -13.92
C VAL A 56 2.61 -1.60 -15.13
N MET A 57 2.88 -0.83 -16.19
CA MET A 57 3.49 -1.31 -17.43
C MET A 57 4.76 -0.51 -17.70
N ASN A 58 5.89 -1.20 -17.93
CA ASN A 58 7.15 -0.54 -18.25
C ASN A 58 7.70 -1.04 -19.60
N PRO A 59 7.33 -0.40 -20.73
CA PRO A 59 7.82 -0.80 -22.03
C PRO A 59 9.35 -0.62 -22.11
N SER A 60 10.04 -1.65 -22.59
CA SER A 60 11.51 -1.66 -22.68
C SER A 60 11.94 -2.10 -24.06
N SER A 61 13.09 -1.58 -24.54
CA SER A 61 13.69 -2.04 -25.80
C SER A 61 14.03 -3.53 -25.70
N LYS A 62 13.89 -4.28 -26.82
CA LYS A 62 14.29 -5.70 -26.91
C LYS A 62 15.76 -5.95 -26.59
N LYS A 63 16.60 -4.91 -26.66
CA LYS A 63 18.02 -4.97 -26.30
C LYS A 63 18.25 -4.99 -24.79
N VAL A 64 17.28 -4.53 -23.99
CA VAL A 64 17.40 -4.45 -22.53
C VAL A 64 17.20 -5.84 -21.95
N GLN A 65 18.23 -6.35 -21.29
CA GLN A 65 18.23 -7.65 -20.66
C GLN A 65 18.23 -7.53 -19.14
N ASN A 66 17.56 -8.48 -18.48
CA ASN A 66 17.51 -8.62 -17.02
C ASN A 66 16.90 -7.42 -16.25
N PHE A 67 16.11 -6.56 -16.92
CA PHE A 67 15.28 -5.58 -16.23
C PHE A 67 14.09 -6.27 -15.53
N LYS A 68 13.83 -5.92 -14.27
CA LYS A 68 12.73 -6.47 -13.46
C LYS A 68 11.87 -5.34 -12.93
N LEU A 69 10.56 -5.44 -13.17
CA LEU A 69 9.58 -4.52 -12.59
C LEU A 69 9.51 -4.74 -11.08
N HIS A 70 9.76 -3.68 -10.30
CA HIS A 70 9.69 -3.73 -8.84
C HIS A 70 8.28 -3.33 -8.37
N PRO A 71 7.68 -4.00 -7.36
CA PRO A 71 6.33 -3.69 -6.88
C PRO A 71 6.16 -2.26 -6.32
N THR A 72 7.25 -1.61 -5.92
CA THR A 72 7.24 -0.19 -5.48
C THR A 72 7.54 0.80 -6.61
N ALA A 73 7.50 0.36 -7.87
CA ALA A 73 7.87 1.14 -9.06
C ALA A 73 9.32 1.65 -9.09
N SER A 74 10.18 1.24 -8.16
CA SER A 74 11.58 1.64 -8.12
C SER A 74 12.37 1.05 -9.29
N ILE A 75 13.11 1.90 -10.01
CA ILE A 75 13.94 1.49 -11.14
C ILE A 75 15.28 0.99 -10.62
N ARG A 76 15.59 -0.29 -10.83
CA ARG A 76 16.86 -0.93 -10.42
C ARG A 76 17.66 -1.34 -11.65
N MET A 77 18.75 -0.63 -11.93
CA MET A 77 19.58 -0.85 -13.12
C MET A 77 20.84 -1.69 -12.87
N LYS A 78 21.15 -2.03 -11.61
CA LYS A 78 22.43 -2.67 -11.22
C LYS A 78 22.77 -3.94 -12.02
N SER A 79 21.78 -4.76 -12.35
CA SER A 79 21.97 -6.03 -13.05
C SER A 79 21.49 -5.99 -14.51
N VAL A 80 21.14 -4.81 -15.01
CA VAL A 80 20.57 -4.60 -16.34
C VAL A 80 21.70 -4.33 -17.33
N TRP A 81 21.61 -4.92 -18.52
CA TRP A 81 22.60 -4.76 -19.57
C TRP A 81 21.94 -4.70 -20.95
N LEU A 82 22.71 -4.29 -21.97
CA LEU A 82 22.26 -4.19 -23.36
C LEU A 82 22.97 -5.25 -24.22
N GLN A 83 22.18 -5.97 -25.03
CA GLN A 83 22.68 -6.84 -26.09
C GLN A 83 23.03 -6.05 -27.35
#